data_AF-A0A7S4BEC7-F1
#
_entry.id   AF-A0A7S4BEC7-F1
#
_cell.length_a   1.000
_cell.length_b   1.000
_cell.length_c   1.000
_cell.angle_alpha   90.00
_cell.angle_beta   90.00
_cell.angle_gamma   90.00
#
_symmetry.space_group_name_H-M   'P 1'
#
loop_
_entity.id
_entity.type
_entity.pdbx_description
1 polymer ?
#
loop_
_entity_poly.entity_id
_entity_poly.type
_entity_poly.pdbx_seq_one_letter_code
_entity_poly.pdbx_strand_id
1 'polypeptide(L)'
;QRAPASARVWGNAPPKSTVTAKVKLDATKAVEASATADGDGAWEISLPPQPATTGVTITITTGTTITTTYTTDTAAGAATAAPSNNSIVLEDVAFGDVWFCSGQSNMEFSMNTVFNAEEEIAASINYPQLRMATVQKAAADTPQDDAHSKASYAWGRSAPGAFERVGGAAFSYPSAVCYLFGRQLY
;
A
#
# COMPACT_ATOMS: atom_id res chain seq x y z
N GLN A 1 0.88 17.30 -3.45
CA GLN A 1 1.67 16.08 -3.30
C GLN A 1 3.11 16.31 -3.80
N ARG A 2 4.13 16.05 -2.99
CA ARG A 2 5.54 16.17 -3.42
C ARG A 2 6.04 14.84 -3.97
N ALA A 3 7.00 14.90 -4.90
CA ALA A 3 7.71 13.72 -5.39
C ALA A 3 8.62 13.16 -4.28
N PRO A 4 8.59 11.85 -3.96
CA PRO A 4 9.54 11.25 -3.03
C PRO A 4 10.97 11.36 -3.59
N ALA A 5 11.93 11.64 -2.71
CA ALA A 5 13.35 11.68 -3.09
C ALA A 5 13.88 10.31 -3.54
N SER A 6 13.36 9.24 -2.94
CA SER A 6 13.50 7.86 -3.40
C SER A 6 12.41 7.02 -2.75
N ALA A 7 12.08 5.88 -3.38
CA ALA A 7 11.22 4.86 -2.77
C ALA A 7 12.02 3.56 -2.68
N ARG A 8 11.84 2.82 -1.59
CA ARG A 8 12.50 1.54 -1.38
C ARG A 8 11.50 0.43 -1.63
N VAL A 9 11.95 -0.60 -2.35
CA VAL A 9 11.25 -1.87 -2.50
C VAL A 9 12.18 -2.93 -1.96
N TRP A 10 11.68 -3.81 -1.09
CA TRP A 10 12.49 -4.82 -0.43
C TRP A 10 11.72 -6.13 -0.31
N GLY A 11 12.44 -7.19 0.04
CA GLY A 11 11.87 -8.49 0.32
C GLY A 11 12.94 -9.56 0.46
N ASN A 12 12.52 -10.81 0.29
CA ASN A 12 13.41 -11.97 0.31
C ASN A 12 13.47 -12.62 -1.08
N ALA A 13 14.63 -13.17 -1.40
CA ALA A 13 14.91 -13.96 -2.60
C ALA A 13 15.97 -15.01 -2.24
N PRO A 14 16.23 -16.01 -3.10
CA PRO A 14 17.33 -16.93 -2.87
C PRO A 14 18.65 -16.19 -2.59
N PRO A 15 19.46 -16.61 -1.59
CA PRO A 15 20.71 -15.94 -1.27
C PRO A 15 21.61 -15.73 -2.49
N LYS A 16 22.25 -14.56 -2.57
CA LYS A 16 23.13 -14.15 -3.69
C LYS A 16 22.45 -14.04 -5.07
N SER A 17 21.13 -14.18 -5.16
CA SER A 17 20.41 -13.95 -6.42
C SER A 17 20.31 -12.46 -6.75
N THR A 18 20.32 -12.12 -8.04
CA THR A 18 20.03 -10.76 -8.50
C THR A 18 18.53 -10.57 -8.63
N VAL A 19 18.03 -9.50 -8.04
CA VAL A 19 16.64 -9.02 -8.10
C VAL A 19 16.62 -7.73 -8.90
N THR A 20 15.69 -7.63 -9.84
CA THR A 20 15.48 -6.44 -10.66
C THR A 20 14.05 -5.95 -10.48
N ALA A 21 13.88 -4.68 -10.14
CA ALA A 21 12.58 -4.01 -10.12
C ALA A 21 12.47 -3.08 -11.33
N LYS A 22 11.42 -3.30 -12.12
CA LYS A 22 11.00 -2.43 -13.22
C LYS A 22 9.72 -1.71 -12.84
N VAL A 23 9.81 -0.40 -12.71
CA VAL A 23 8.68 0.50 -12.47
C VAL A 23 8.18 1.01 -13.81
N LYS A 24 6.94 0.68 -14.17
CA LYS A 24 6.28 1.19 -15.36
C LYS A 24 5.34 2.33 -14.95
N LEU A 25 5.75 3.57 -15.20
CA LEU A 25 5.00 4.77 -14.84
C LEU A 25 3.85 5.02 -15.80
N ASP A 26 4.09 4.80 -17.10
CA ASP A 26 3.08 4.90 -18.15
C ASP A 26 3.46 4.00 -19.35
N ALA A 27 2.73 4.11 -20.46
CA ALA A 27 2.99 3.30 -21.66
C ALA A 27 4.38 3.52 -22.28
N THR A 28 5.02 4.67 -21.99
CA THR A 28 6.26 5.15 -22.62
C THR A 28 7.41 5.30 -21.64
N LYS A 29 7.15 5.37 -20.33
CA LYS A 29 8.15 5.58 -19.29
C LYS A 29 8.25 4.38 -18.36
N ALA A 30 9.44 3.80 -18.32
CA ALA A 30 9.82 2.81 -17.34
C ALA A 30 11.18 3.18 -16.72
N VAL A 31 11.33 2.82 -15.46
CA VAL A 31 12.55 2.95 -14.67
C VAL A 31 12.92 1.56 -14.17
N GLU A 32 14.20 1.22 -14.23
CA GLU A 32 14.71 -0.07 -13.76
C GLU A 32 15.81 0.16 -12.72
N ALA A 33 15.83 -0.68 -11.69
CA ALA A 33 16.88 -0.75 -10.69
C ALA A 33 17.04 -2.20 -10.21
N SER A 34 18.22 -2.57 -9.73
CA SER A 34 18.51 -3.93 -9.30
C SER A 34 19.34 -3.95 -8.03
N ALA A 35 19.27 -5.06 -7.31
CA ALA A 35 20.07 -5.36 -6.14
C ALA A 35 20.40 -6.85 -6.11
N THR A 36 21.40 -7.22 -5.32
CA THR A 36 21.73 -8.63 -5.06
C THR A 36 21.30 -8.96 -3.64
N ALA A 37 20.58 -10.07 -3.49
CA ALA A 37 20.20 -10.59 -2.19
C ALA A 37 21.46 -10.96 -1.39
N ASP A 38 21.45 -10.66 -0.09
CA ASP A 38 22.58 -10.92 0.79
C ASP A 38 22.75 -12.42 1.10
N GLY A 39 23.54 -12.74 2.13
CA GLY A 39 23.75 -14.14 2.56
C GLY A 39 22.49 -14.80 3.11
N ASP A 40 21.55 -14.02 3.62
CA ASP A 40 20.32 -14.46 4.26
C ASP A 40 19.11 -14.32 3.32
N GLY A 41 19.34 -13.81 2.11
CA GLY A 41 18.33 -13.66 1.06
C GLY A 41 17.59 -12.33 1.08
N ALA A 42 17.93 -11.41 1.99
CA ALA A 42 17.31 -10.09 2.03
C ALA A 42 17.85 -9.20 0.89
N TRP A 43 16.98 -8.42 0.28
CA TRP A 43 17.35 -7.46 -0.76
C TRP A 43 16.56 -6.16 -0.61
N GLU A 44 17.16 -5.05 -1.01
CA GLU A 44 16.52 -3.74 -1.07
C GLU A 44 16.95 -3.04 -2.36
N ILE A 45 15.97 -2.52 -3.10
CA ILE A 45 16.15 -1.68 -4.28
C ILE A 45 15.68 -0.27 -3.96
N SER A 46 16.58 0.70 -4.10
CA SER A 46 16.23 2.12 -4.09
C SER A 46 15.86 2.57 -5.51
N LEU A 47 14.60 2.94 -5.69
CA LEU A 47 14.12 3.54 -6.93
C LEU A 47 14.56 5.02 -6.98
N PRO A 48 14.93 5.55 -8.17
CA PRO A 48 15.16 6.97 -8.32
C PRO A 48 13.87 7.76 -8.03
N PRO A 49 13.95 9.08 -7.78
CA PRO A 49 12.79 9.91 -7.50
C PRO A 49 11.69 9.70 -8.56
N GLN A 50 10.47 9.45 -8.09
CA GLN A 50 9.30 9.31 -8.96
C GLN A 50 8.40 10.54 -8.80
N PRO A 51 7.78 11.05 -9.88
CA PRO A 51 6.77 12.09 -9.74
C PRO A 51 5.60 11.54 -8.90
N ALA A 52 4.90 12.44 -8.19
CA ALA A 52 3.69 12.03 -7.50
C ALA A 52 2.64 11.55 -8.51
N THR A 53 2.15 10.33 -8.34
CA THR A 53 1.24 9.67 -9.29
C THR A 53 0.57 8.45 -8.65
N THR A 54 -0.46 7.92 -9.31
CA THR A 54 -1.17 6.70 -8.91
C THR A 54 -1.34 5.76 -10.10
N GLY A 55 -1.64 4.49 -9.86
CA GLY A 55 -1.88 3.52 -10.93
C GLY A 55 -0.59 2.97 -11.54
N VAL A 56 0.54 3.06 -10.82
CA VAL A 56 1.82 2.55 -11.29
C VAL A 56 1.88 1.04 -11.13
N THR A 57 2.50 0.36 -12.09
CA THR A 57 2.84 -1.05 -12.00
C THR A 57 4.32 -1.21 -11.71
N ILE A 58 4.65 -2.01 -10.69
CA ILE A 58 6.03 -2.43 -10.42
C ILE A 58 6.13 -3.93 -10.69
N THR A 59 7.03 -4.31 -11.57
CA THR A 59 7.37 -5.71 -11.83
C THR A 59 8.72 -6.01 -11.20
N ILE A 60 8.75 -6.91 -10.24
CA ILE A 60 9.98 -7.42 -9.61
C ILE A 60 10.29 -8.74 -10.27
N THR A 61 11.51 -8.95 -10.75
CA THR A 61 11.96 -10.20 -11.36
C THR A 61 13.26 -10.70 -10.73
N THR A 62 13.48 -12.00 -10.81
CA THR A 62 14.70 -12.66 -10.37
C THR A 62 15.16 -13.71 -11.39
N GLY A 63 16.44 -14.08 -11.37
CA GLY A 63 16.95 -15.16 -12.23
C GLY A 63 16.52 -16.58 -11.80
N THR A 64 15.86 -16.70 -10.65
CA THR A 64 15.46 -17.95 -9.97
C THR A 64 14.06 -17.82 -9.41
N THR A 65 13.33 -18.92 -9.18
CA THR A 65 11.94 -18.87 -8.67
C THR A 65 11.84 -18.02 -7.40
N ILE A 66 10.99 -16.99 -7.45
CA ILE A 66 10.67 -16.18 -6.27
C ILE A 66 9.70 -17.00 -5.42
N THR A 67 10.15 -17.47 -4.27
CA THR A 67 9.24 -17.97 -3.23
C THR A 67 8.86 -16.80 -2.36
N THR A 68 7.69 -16.20 -2.60
CA THR A 68 7.12 -15.29 -1.61
C THR A 68 5.80 -15.82 -1.10
N THR A 69 5.71 -15.94 0.22
CA THR A 69 4.48 -16.20 0.93
C THR A 69 3.92 -14.87 1.36
N TYR A 70 3.25 -14.15 0.47
CA TYR A 70 2.36 -13.07 0.90
C TYR A 70 0.99 -13.68 1.12
N THR A 71 0.47 -13.59 2.36
CA THR A 71 -0.95 -13.84 2.59
C THR A 71 -1.72 -12.68 1.98
N THR A 72 -2.28 -12.90 0.79
CA THR A 72 -3.25 -11.97 0.23
C THR A 72 -4.46 -11.94 1.15
N ASP A 73 -4.63 -10.84 1.88
CA ASP A 73 -5.94 -10.50 2.42
C ASP A 73 -6.80 -10.16 1.19
N THR A 74 -7.66 -11.09 0.79
CA THR A 74 -8.29 -11.22 -0.54
C THR A 74 -9.26 -10.09 -0.90
N ALA A 75 -9.25 -8.97 -0.16
CA ALA A 75 -10.30 -7.98 -0.22
C ALA A 75 -9.96 -6.68 -0.99
N ALA A 76 -8.69 -6.38 -1.32
CA ALA A 76 -8.39 -5.37 -2.35
C ALA A 76 -7.00 -5.50 -2.99
N GLY A 77 -6.96 -5.94 -4.24
CA GLY A 77 -5.93 -5.55 -5.22
C GLY A 77 -4.47 -5.87 -4.88
N ALA A 78 -4.18 -6.92 -4.11
CA ALA A 78 -2.82 -7.36 -3.83
C ALA A 78 -2.37 -8.46 -4.81
N ALA A 79 -1.10 -8.35 -5.22
CA ALA A 79 -0.40 -9.13 -6.25
C ALA A 79 -0.84 -10.59 -6.41
N THR A 80 -1.22 -10.97 -7.62
CA THR A 80 -1.39 -12.38 -8.01
C THR A 80 -0.04 -12.96 -8.40
N ALA A 81 0.61 -13.69 -7.48
CA ALA A 81 1.74 -14.53 -7.82
C ALA A 81 1.23 -15.79 -8.56
N ALA A 82 1.30 -15.79 -9.89
CA ALA A 82 1.06 -17.00 -10.68
C ALA A 82 2.25 -17.98 -10.50
N PRO A 83 2.04 -19.30 -10.33
CA PRO A 83 3.07 -20.23 -9.85
C PRO A 83 4.23 -20.57 -10.82
N SER A 84 4.41 -19.84 -11.93
CA SER A 84 5.35 -20.23 -12.99
C SER A 84 6.42 -19.20 -13.35
N ASN A 85 6.39 -17.99 -12.80
CA ASN A 85 7.23 -16.91 -13.31
C ASN A 85 8.11 -16.37 -12.18
N ASN A 86 9.40 -16.19 -12.44
CA ASN A 86 10.35 -15.52 -11.55
C ASN A 86 10.04 -14.01 -11.44
N SER A 87 8.76 -13.66 -11.24
CA SER A 87 8.27 -12.29 -11.29
C SER A 87 7.08 -12.07 -10.35
N ILE A 88 7.11 -10.97 -9.61
CA ILE A 88 5.99 -10.43 -8.83
C ILE A 88 5.52 -9.14 -9.52
N VAL A 89 4.21 -8.94 -9.61
CA VAL A 89 3.63 -7.70 -10.15
C VAL A 89 2.83 -7.01 -9.04
N LEU A 90 3.26 -5.81 -8.67
CA LEU A 90 2.52 -4.89 -7.81
C LEU A 90 1.73 -3.94 -8.71
N GLU A 91 0.42 -3.88 -8.51
CA GLU A 91 -0.49 -3.02 -9.27
C GLU A 91 -1.06 -1.91 -8.38
N ASP A 92 -1.54 -0.83 -9.01
CA ASP A 92 -2.10 0.34 -8.33
C ASP A 92 -1.18 1.00 -7.29
N VAL A 93 0.13 0.99 -7.54
CA VAL A 93 1.10 1.67 -6.70
C VAL A 93 0.95 3.19 -6.82
N ALA A 94 1.06 3.88 -5.70
CA ALA A 94 1.07 5.34 -5.62
C ALA A 94 2.42 5.85 -5.12
N PHE A 95 2.93 6.90 -5.75
CA PHE A 95 4.08 7.66 -5.29
C PHE A 95 3.59 9.03 -4.81
N GLY A 96 4.04 9.46 -3.64
CA GLY A 96 3.64 10.73 -3.06
C GLY A 96 4.01 10.81 -1.58
N ASP A 97 3.35 11.72 -0.87
CA ASP A 97 3.50 11.89 0.56
C ASP A 97 2.76 10.77 1.32
N VAL A 98 3.40 10.19 2.33
CA VAL A 98 2.81 9.20 3.22
C VAL A 98 2.67 9.82 4.61
N TRP A 99 1.43 9.86 5.11
CA TRP A 99 1.11 10.38 6.43
C TRP A 99 0.79 9.23 7.36
N PHE A 100 1.57 9.08 8.43
CA PHE A 100 1.30 8.09 9.46
C PHE A 100 0.39 8.68 10.54
N CYS A 101 -0.85 8.19 10.58
CA CYS A 101 -1.86 8.63 11.53
C CYS A 101 -1.92 7.68 12.72
N SER A 102 -1.40 8.11 13.87
CA SER A 102 -1.47 7.34 15.13
C SER A 102 -1.81 8.26 16.31
N GLY A 103 -2.28 7.65 17.40
CA GLY A 103 -2.61 8.37 18.63
C GLY A 103 -3.51 7.54 19.53
N GLN A 104 -4.17 8.24 20.46
CA GLN A 104 -5.14 7.65 21.39
C GLN A 104 -6.49 7.34 20.73
N SER A 105 -7.48 6.90 21.52
CA SER A 105 -8.80 6.43 21.04
C SER A 105 -9.51 7.34 20.04
N ASN A 106 -9.37 8.67 20.15
CA ASN A 106 -9.98 9.60 19.20
C ASN A 106 -9.44 9.46 17.76
N MET A 107 -8.24 8.92 17.58
CA MET A 107 -7.72 8.59 16.24
C MET A 107 -8.43 7.38 15.63
N GLU A 108 -9.13 6.57 16.42
CA GLU A 108 -9.95 5.46 15.94
C GLU A 108 -11.38 5.89 15.59
N PHE A 109 -11.74 7.17 15.80
CA PHE A 109 -13.05 7.69 15.43
C PHE A 109 -13.25 7.55 13.92
N SER A 110 -14.35 6.90 13.51
CA SER A 110 -14.57 6.46 12.14
C SER A 110 -15.21 7.53 11.27
N MET A 111 -14.91 7.55 9.97
CA MET A 111 -15.57 8.49 9.04
C MET A 111 -17.09 8.36 9.02
N ASN A 112 -17.63 7.16 9.22
CA ASN A 112 -19.08 6.93 9.23
C ASN A 112 -19.80 7.36 10.52
N THR A 113 -19.09 7.94 11.49
CA THR A 113 -19.65 8.49 12.73
C THR A 113 -19.46 9.99 12.87
N VAL A 114 -18.89 10.69 11.88
CA VAL A 114 -18.79 12.15 11.90
C VAL A 114 -20.16 12.79 11.66
N PHE A 115 -20.33 14.05 12.05
CA PHE A 115 -21.62 14.75 11.99
C PHE A 115 -22.22 14.82 10.58
N ASN A 116 -21.38 15.02 9.56
CA ASN A 116 -21.73 15.13 8.14
C ASN A 116 -21.20 13.94 7.32
N ALA A 117 -21.26 12.73 7.91
CA ALA A 117 -20.63 11.55 7.32
C ALA A 117 -21.12 11.24 5.90
N GLU A 118 -22.42 11.38 5.63
CA GLU A 118 -22.99 11.05 4.33
C GLU A 118 -22.43 11.95 3.22
N GLU A 119 -22.41 13.27 3.45
CA GLU A 119 -21.88 14.25 2.49
C GLU A 119 -20.37 14.08 2.30
N GLU A 120 -19.62 13.86 3.38
CA GLU A 120 -18.18 13.65 3.35
C GLU A 120 -17.79 12.38 2.60
N ILE A 121 -18.49 11.28 2.86
CA ILE A 121 -18.27 9.99 2.19
C ILE A 121 -18.67 10.09 0.72
N ALA A 122 -19.79 10.75 0.39
CA ALA A 122 -20.18 10.96 -1.00
C ALA A 122 -19.16 11.81 -1.76
N ALA A 123 -18.65 12.87 -1.14
CA ALA A 123 -17.63 13.74 -1.72
C ALA A 123 -16.27 13.06 -1.89
N SER A 124 -16.04 11.91 -1.24
CA SER A 124 -14.76 11.20 -1.26
C SER A 124 -14.27 10.82 -2.65
N ILE A 125 -15.18 10.63 -3.61
CA ILE A 125 -14.87 10.31 -5.01
C ILE A 125 -14.08 11.42 -5.71
N ASN A 126 -14.15 12.65 -5.20
CA ASN A 126 -13.45 13.81 -5.75
C ASN A 126 -11.95 13.83 -5.39
N TYR A 127 -11.49 12.87 -4.57
CA TYR A 127 -10.10 12.77 -4.13
C TYR A 127 -9.44 11.46 -4.59
N PRO A 128 -9.49 11.12 -5.89
CA PRO A 128 -9.13 9.79 -6.39
C PRO A 128 -7.65 9.43 -6.28
N GLN A 129 -6.76 10.36 -5.88
CA GLN A 129 -5.35 10.08 -5.58
C GLN A 129 -5.09 9.81 -4.10
N LEU A 130 -6.05 10.09 -3.22
CA LEU A 130 -5.95 9.78 -1.79
C LEU A 130 -6.15 8.27 -1.57
N ARG A 131 -5.28 7.68 -0.77
CA ARG A 131 -5.26 6.26 -0.43
C ARG A 131 -5.21 6.08 1.07
N MET A 132 -5.81 5.01 1.57
CA MET A 132 -5.89 4.71 3.00
C MET A 132 -5.47 3.27 3.22
N ALA A 133 -4.62 3.06 4.21
CA ALA A 133 -4.35 1.76 4.80
C ALA A 133 -4.74 1.84 6.27
N THR A 134 -5.50 0.86 6.76
CA THR A 134 -5.85 0.79 8.18
C THR A 134 -5.22 -0.46 8.75
N VAL A 135 -4.18 -0.34 9.57
CA VAL A 135 -3.48 -1.49 10.12
C VAL A 135 -4.28 -2.13 11.26
N GLN A 136 -4.39 -3.46 11.25
CA GLN A 136 -5.00 -4.25 12.31
C GLN A 136 -4.16 -4.15 13.58
N LYS A 137 -4.83 -3.96 14.71
CA LYS A 137 -4.16 -4.01 16.02
C LYS A 137 -3.81 -5.47 16.32
N ALA A 138 -2.53 -5.79 16.33
CA ALA A 138 -2.00 -7.08 16.73
C ALA A 138 -0.92 -6.87 17.80
N ALA A 139 -1.05 -7.57 18.93
CA ALA A 139 0.03 -7.67 19.91
C ALA A 139 0.98 -8.77 19.47
N ALA A 140 2.28 -8.50 19.50
CA ALA A 140 3.32 -9.47 19.17
C ALA A 140 4.53 -9.25 20.06
N ASP A 141 5.14 -10.36 20.51
CA ASP A 141 6.37 -10.35 21.31
C ASP A 141 7.64 -10.37 20.43
N THR A 142 7.46 -10.56 19.13
CA THR A 142 8.54 -10.53 18.13
C THR A 142 8.20 -9.54 17.01
N PRO A 143 9.21 -8.99 16.31
CA PRO A 143 8.98 -8.24 15.08
C PRO A 143 8.10 -9.02 14.10
N GLN A 144 7.23 -8.30 13.39
CA GLN A 144 6.37 -8.84 12.35
C GLN A 144 6.82 -8.29 11.01
N ASP A 145 6.82 -9.15 9.98
CA ASP A 145 7.25 -8.78 8.63
C ASP A 145 6.13 -8.14 7.79
N ASP A 146 4.87 -8.28 8.24
CA ASP A 146 3.69 -7.79 7.54
C ASP A 146 2.69 -7.13 8.50
N ALA A 147 1.85 -6.26 7.95
CA ALA A 147 0.82 -5.51 8.66
C ALA A 147 -0.55 -5.80 8.02
N HIS A 148 -1.32 -6.68 8.66
CA HIS A 148 -2.67 -7.01 8.20
C HIS A 148 -3.59 -5.79 8.23
N SER A 149 -4.55 -5.75 7.31
CA SER A 149 -5.52 -4.67 7.28
C SER A 149 -6.65 -4.93 8.28
N LYS A 150 -7.07 -3.89 8.99
CA LYS A 150 -8.35 -3.86 9.71
C LYS A 150 -9.53 -3.66 8.74
N ALA A 151 -9.23 -3.18 7.53
CA ALA A 151 -10.21 -2.87 6.50
C ALA A 151 -10.47 -4.06 5.55
N SER A 152 -11.55 -4.01 4.78
CA SER A 152 -11.82 -4.90 3.64
C SER A 152 -10.91 -4.58 2.44
N TYR A 153 -9.82 -3.84 2.66
CA TYR A 153 -8.83 -3.50 1.67
C TYR A 153 -7.49 -3.32 2.36
N ALA A 154 -6.38 -3.71 1.73
CA ALA A 154 -5.05 -3.33 2.22
C ALA A 154 -4.70 -1.88 1.83
N TRP A 155 -5.12 -1.48 0.63
CA TRP A 155 -4.84 -0.18 0.04
C TRP A 155 -6.09 0.40 -0.62
N GLY A 156 -6.87 1.16 0.15
CA GLY A 156 -8.18 1.64 -0.26
C GLY A 156 -8.11 2.98 -0.98
N ARG A 157 -8.69 3.06 -2.17
CA ARG A 157 -8.90 4.34 -2.86
C ARG A 157 -9.97 5.16 -2.15
N SER A 158 -9.78 6.47 -2.07
CA SER A 158 -10.85 7.36 -1.62
C SER A 158 -12.05 7.25 -2.55
N ALA A 159 -13.10 6.62 -2.06
CA ALA A 159 -14.39 6.41 -2.72
C ALA A 159 -15.40 5.95 -1.66
N PRO A 160 -16.71 6.10 -1.87
CA PRO A 160 -17.72 5.71 -0.88
C PRO A 160 -17.57 4.28 -0.36
N GLY A 161 -17.23 3.33 -1.23
CA GLY A 161 -17.01 1.92 -0.87
C GLY A 161 -15.88 1.69 0.16
N ALA A 162 -14.92 2.61 0.27
CA ALA A 162 -13.82 2.51 1.22
C ALA A 162 -14.24 2.84 2.68
N PHE A 163 -15.48 3.31 2.89
CA PHE A 163 -16.04 3.69 4.18
C PHE A 163 -17.18 2.75 4.63
N GLU A 164 -17.38 1.65 3.91
CA GLU A 164 -18.40 0.66 4.23
C GLU A 164 -18.21 0.07 5.62
N ARG A 165 -19.33 -0.14 6.32
CA ARG A 165 -19.32 -0.71 7.67
C ARG A 165 -19.02 -2.20 7.60
N VAL A 166 -17.88 -2.63 8.14
CA VAL A 166 -17.62 -4.06 8.33
C VAL A 166 -18.35 -4.59 9.54
N GLY A 167 -19.06 -5.71 9.35
CA GLY A 167 -19.80 -6.39 10.40
C GLY A 167 -20.95 -5.57 10.99
N GLY A 168 -21.41 -4.51 10.31
CA GLY A 168 -22.51 -3.66 10.78
C GLY A 168 -22.20 -2.79 12.01
N ALA A 169 -20.94 -2.74 12.46
CA ALA A 169 -20.53 -1.98 13.63
C ALA A 169 -20.65 -0.46 13.41
N ALA A 170 -21.02 0.27 14.45
CA ALA A 170 -21.09 1.74 14.42
C ALA A 170 -19.71 2.37 14.19
N PHE A 171 -18.66 1.81 14.80
CA PHE A 171 -17.27 2.16 14.51
C PHE A 171 -16.73 1.22 13.43
N SER A 172 -16.34 1.78 12.29
CA SER A 172 -15.59 1.05 11.25
C SER A 172 -14.26 1.74 10.96
N TYR A 173 -13.71 1.56 9.77
CA TYR A 173 -12.51 2.20 9.29
C TYR A 173 -12.89 3.05 8.05
N PRO A 174 -12.02 3.98 7.60
CA PRO A 174 -10.78 4.44 8.22
C PRO A 174 -11.03 5.57 9.26
N SER A 175 -9.95 6.00 9.92
CA SER A 175 -9.93 7.13 10.85
C SER A 175 -10.44 8.42 10.18
N ALA A 176 -11.43 9.07 10.80
CA ALA A 176 -11.99 10.33 10.34
C ALA A 176 -10.96 11.45 10.33
N VAL A 177 -10.20 11.59 11.42
CA VAL A 177 -9.17 12.63 11.54
C VAL A 177 -8.13 12.45 10.44
N CYS A 178 -7.66 11.23 10.20
CA CYS A 178 -6.66 10.95 9.17
C CYS A 178 -7.19 11.25 7.77
N TYR A 179 -8.40 10.78 7.46
CA TYR A 179 -9.00 11.00 6.14
C TYR A 179 -9.24 12.48 5.87
N LEU A 180 -9.89 13.19 6.80
CA LEU A 180 -10.23 14.60 6.64
C LEU A 180 -8.99 15.47 6.53
N PHE A 181 -7.92 15.14 7.27
CA PHE A 181 -6.62 15.78 7.11
C PHE A 181 -6.05 15.58 5.70
N GLY A 182 -5.99 14.34 5.22
CA GLY A 182 -5.51 14.03 3.87
C GLY A 182 -6.32 14.72 2.78
N ARG A 183 -7.65 14.76 2.94
CA ARG A 183 -8.58 15.50 2.07
C ARG A 183 -8.27 16.99 2.05
N GLN A 184 -7.97 17.60 3.19
CA GLN A 184 -7.70 19.03 3.30
C GLN A 184 -6.36 19.44 2.68
N LEU A 185 -5.44 18.49 2.51
CA LEU A 185 -4.16 18.67 1.82
C LEU A 185 -4.21 18.39 0.31
N TYR A 186 -5.30 17.81 -0.18
CA TYR A 186 -5.48 17.43 -1.58
C TYR A 186 -5.69 18.65 -2.47
#